data_AF-A0A7S3B7Q9-F1
#
_entry.id   AF-A0A7S3B7Q9-F1
#
_cell.length_a   1.000
_cell.length_b   1.000
_cell.length_c   1.000
_cell.angle_alpha   90.00
_cell.angle_beta   90.00
_cell.angle_gamma   90.00
#
_symmetry.space_group_name_H-M   'P 1'
#
loop_
_entity.id
_entity.type
_entity.pdbx_description
1 polymer ?
#
loop_
_entity_poly.entity_id
_entity_poly.type
_entity_poly.pdbx_seq_one_letter_code
_entity_poly.pdbx_strand_id
1 'polypeptide(L)'
;FAATLRSQGKPCVDHPGLEFNKNEPALNIYNAGHGFSPHKDLHALTVLMPLVGPDAFGGGGTAFWSVPPSGAYFGTVHTWQRGLRTTAHADWLPDAKTVEPTLVLRYPAGTALLFGGNVVHAGVEVSSGQRVVFVASFSSSVAHPMMEAPQA
;
A
#
# COMPACT_ATOMS: atom_id res chain seq x y z
N PHE A 1 -5.93 -16.83 -7.53
CA PHE A 1 -6.96 -15.77 -7.55
C PHE A 1 -7.05 -15.10 -6.18
N ALA A 2 -6.52 -13.88 -6.06
CA ALA A 2 -6.94 -12.97 -4.99
C ALA A 2 -8.20 -12.25 -5.49
N ALA A 3 -9.27 -12.25 -4.70
CA ALA A 3 -10.52 -11.59 -5.08
C ALA A 3 -10.60 -10.25 -4.36
N THR A 4 -10.85 -9.18 -5.11
CA THR A 4 -11.17 -7.87 -4.54
C THR A 4 -12.65 -7.61 -4.70
N LEU A 5 -13.38 -7.51 -3.58
CA LEU A 5 -14.78 -7.10 -3.56
C LEU A 5 -14.86 -5.58 -3.37
N ARG A 6 -15.74 -4.94 -4.14
CA ARG A 6 -15.95 -3.50 -4.16
C ARG A 6 -17.43 -3.19 -4.02
N SER A 7 -17.77 -2.04 -3.44
CA SER A 7 -19.16 -1.60 -3.41
C SER A 7 -19.65 -1.30 -4.83
N GLN A 8 -20.86 -1.77 -5.15
CA GLN A 8 -21.57 -1.45 -6.40
C GLN A 8 -22.40 -0.15 -6.27
N GLY A 9 -22.19 0.63 -5.20
CA GLY A 9 -22.90 1.87 -4.89
C GLY A 9 -22.02 2.84 -4.09
N LYS A 10 -22.57 4.02 -3.77
CA LYS A 10 -21.88 5.09 -3.01
C LYS A 10 -21.35 4.50 -1.69
N PRO A 11 -20.03 4.35 -1.51
CA PRO A 11 -19.51 3.65 -0.35
C PRO A 11 -19.82 4.46 0.93
N CYS A 12 -20.03 3.78 2.06
CA CYS A 12 -20.28 4.43 3.36
C CYS A 12 -19.10 5.28 3.87
N VAL A 13 -18.01 5.34 3.10
CA VAL A 13 -16.76 6.04 3.34
C VAL A 13 -16.51 7.12 2.28
N ASP A 14 -17.51 7.44 1.44
CA ASP A 14 -17.49 8.54 0.47
C ASP A 14 -17.65 9.90 1.18
N HIS A 15 -16.54 10.40 1.71
CA HIS A 15 -16.45 11.74 2.28
C HIS A 15 -15.82 12.70 1.24
N PRO A 16 -16.46 13.83 0.89
CA PRO A 16 -15.97 14.72 -0.17
C PRO A 16 -14.60 15.36 0.13
N GLY A 17 -14.23 15.42 1.41
CA GLY A 17 -12.93 15.86 1.89
C GLY A 17 -11.80 14.81 1.78
N LEU A 18 -12.08 13.62 1.25
CA LEU A 18 -11.09 12.54 1.09
C LEU A 18 -10.98 12.15 -0.39
N GLU A 19 -9.76 11.92 -0.83
CA GLU A 19 -9.43 11.33 -2.13
C GLU A 19 -8.86 9.94 -1.90
N PHE A 20 -9.61 8.90 -2.27
CA PHE A 20 -9.18 7.50 -2.18
C PHE A 20 -8.39 7.06 -3.40
N ASN A 21 -7.53 6.06 -3.21
CA ASN A 21 -6.93 5.34 -4.32
C ASN A 21 -8.04 4.76 -5.23
N LYS A 22 -7.83 4.79 -6.55
CA LYS A 22 -8.82 4.42 -7.59
C LYS A 22 -9.53 3.08 -7.34
N ASN A 23 -8.88 2.18 -6.61
CA ASN A 23 -9.35 0.82 -6.38
C ASN A 23 -9.85 0.56 -4.96
N GLU A 24 -9.97 1.59 -4.15
CA GLU A 24 -10.21 1.52 -2.72
C GLU A 24 -11.33 2.50 -2.31
N PRO A 25 -11.99 2.28 -1.16
CA PRO A 25 -11.80 1.19 -0.21
C PRO A 25 -12.25 -0.18 -0.75
N ALA A 26 -11.61 -1.25 -0.29
CA ALA A 26 -11.86 -2.59 -0.82
C ALA A 26 -11.69 -3.70 0.22
N LEU A 27 -12.27 -4.87 -0.07
CA LEU A 27 -11.98 -6.12 0.64
C LEU A 27 -11.09 -7.00 -0.25
N ASN A 28 -9.88 -7.27 0.21
CA ASN A 28 -8.97 -8.19 -0.45
C ASN A 28 -9.02 -9.56 0.23
N ILE A 29 -9.23 -10.60 -0.57
CA ILE A 29 -9.30 -11.99 -0.16
C ILE A 29 -8.09 -12.73 -0.74
N TYR A 30 -7.22 -13.24 0.14
CA TYR A 30 -6.03 -14.01 -0.22
C TYR A 30 -6.24 -15.48 0.19
N ASN A 31 -6.32 -16.36 -0.80
CA ASN A 31 -6.29 -17.81 -0.58
C ASN A 31 -4.84 -18.32 -0.51
N ALA A 32 -4.64 -19.57 -0.10
CA ALA A 32 -3.34 -20.23 -0.14
C ALA A 32 -2.61 -20.04 -1.50
N GLY A 33 -1.31 -19.78 -1.46
CA GLY A 33 -0.47 -19.44 -2.61
C GLY A 33 -0.56 -17.99 -3.07
N HIS A 34 -1.28 -17.11 -2.36
CA HIS A 34 -1.42 -15.70 -2.74
C HIS A 34 -0.88 -14.74 -1.70
N GLY A 35 -0.31 -13.66 -2.21
CA GLY A 35 0.07 -12.44 -1.51
C GLY A 35 -0.02 -11.26 -2.47
N PHE A 36 0.71 -10.18 -2.20
CA PHE A 36 0.90 -9.11 -3.18
C PHE A 36 2.32 -8.57 -3.11
N SER A 37 2.85 -8.12 -4.24
CA SER A 37 4.23 -7.66 -4.35
C SER A 37 4.49 -6.36 -3.60
N PRO A 38 5.74 -6.11 -3.16
CA PRO A 38 6.14 -4.85 -2.54
C PRO A 38 5.78 -3.63 -3.39
N HIS A 39 5.10 -2.66 -2.78
CA HIS A 39 4.72 -1.38 -3.42
C HIS A 39 4.49 -0.27 -2.39
N LYS A 40 4.11 0.91 -2.89
CA LYS A 40 3.70 2.11 -2.13
C LYS A 40 2.31 2.52 -2.58
N ASP A 41 1.48 3.00 -1.65
CA ASP A 41 0.11 3.44 -1.98
C ASP A 41 0.05 4.89 -2.45
N LEU A 42 1.08 5.69 -2.15
CA LEU A 42 1.23 7.09 -2.57
C LEU A 42 0.12 8.04 -2.09
N HIS A 43 -0.67 7.62 -1.11
CA HIS A 43 -1.62 8.46 -0.37
C HIS A 43 -1.08 8.86 1.01
N ALA A 44 -1.68 9.89 1.63
CA ALA A 44 -1.22 10.37 2.93
C ALA A 44 -1.30 9.28 4.02
N LEU A 45 -2.34 8.45 3.98
CA LEU A 45 -2.59 7.39 4.96
C LEU A 45 -3.14 6.14 4.27
N THR A 46 -2.64 4.98 4.69
CA THR A 46 -3.18 3.66 4.39
C THR A 46 -3.69 3.00 5.67
N VAL A 47 -4.84 2.34 5.57
CA VAL A 47 -5.48 1.53 6.60
C VAL A 47 -5.58 0.09 6.10
N LEU A 48 -5.06 -0.85 6.88
CA LEU A 48 -5.32 -2.28 6.71
C LEU A 48 -5.99 -2.84 7.96
N MET A 49 -7.09 -3.56 7.79
CA MET A 49 -7.81 -4.22 8.89
C MET A 49 -8.15 -5.66 8.51
N PRO A 50 -7.64 -6.68 9.21
CA PRO A 50 -7.95 -8.05 8.91
C PRO A 50 -9.33 -8.37 9.47
N LEU A 51 -10.17 -9.04 8.68
CA LEU A 51 -11.50 -9.44 9.12
C LEU A 51 -11.51 -10.86 9.71
N VAL A 52 -10.38 -11.55 9.63
CA VAL A 52 -10.14 -12.89 10.19
C VAL A 52 -8.83 -12.89 10.96
N GLY A 53 -8.77 -13.64 12.07
CA GLY A 53 -7.60 -13.71 12.93
C GLY A 53 -6.45 -14.49 12.31
N PRO A 54 -5.21 -14.34 12.81
CA PRO A 54 -4.04 -15.02 12.27
C PRO A 54 -4.14 -16.55 12.36
N ASP A 55 -4.91 -17.11 13.29
CA ASP A 55 -5.08 -18.56 13.44
C ASP A 55 -5.99 -19.18 12.36
N ALA A 56 -6.69 -18.35 11.56
CA ALA A 56 -7.54 -18.81 10.46
C ALA A 56 -6.76 -19.13 9.16
N PHE A 57 -5.48 -18.79 9.10
CA PHE A 57 -4.63 -18.99 7.92
C PHE A 57 -3.14 -19.19 8.28
N GLY A 58 -2.44 -20.01 7.49
CA GLY A 58 -0.99 -20.16 7.56
C GLY A 58 -0.25 -19.06 6.78
N GLY A 59 0.98 -18.73 7.20
CA GLY A 59 1.76 -17.66 6.57
C GLY A 59 1.09 -16.30 6.72
N GLY A 60 1.05 -15.53 5.63
CA GLY A 60 0.34 -14.25 5.57
C GLY A 60 0.95 -13.15 6.45
N GLY A 61 0.20 -12.04 6.56
CA GLY A 61 0.65 -10.82 7.24
C GLY A 61 0.95 -9.68 6.27
N THR A 62 1.39 -8.55 6.82
CA THR A 62 1.87 -7.41 6.04
C THR A 62 3.35 -7.21 6.33
N ALA A 63 4.16 -7.30 5.28
CA ALA A 63 5.61 -7.09 5.31
C ALA A 63 5.94 -5.62 5.05
N PHE A 64 6.98 -5.10 5.69
CA PHE A 64 7.44 -3.72 5.62
C PHE A 64 8.96 -3.65 5.45
N TRP A 65 9.44 -2.68 4.67
CA TRP A 65 10.87 -2.44 4.43
C TRP A 65 11.26 -1.04 4.91
N SER A 66 12.23 -0.98 5.83
CA SER A 66 12.80 0.28 6.35
C SER A 66 13.75 0.95 5.35
N VAL A 67 14.41 0.13 4.52
CA VAL A 67 15.24 0.57 3.41
C VAL A 67 14.67 -0.09 2.15
N PRO A 68 14.47 0.66 1.06
CA PRO A 68 14.10 0.05 -0.22
C PRO A 68 15.11 -1.07 -0.56
N PRO A 69 14.67 -2.24 -1.07
CA PRO A 69 15.57 -3.30 -1.53
C PRO A 69 16.72 -2.71 -2.36
N SER A 70 17.98 -3.06 -2.09
CA SER A 70 19.14 -2.46 -2.78
C SER A 70 18.93 -2.43 -4.31
N GLY A 71 18.89 -1.22 -4.90
CA GLY A 71 18.51 -0.98 -6.31
C GLY A 71 17.15 -0.30 -6.50
N ALA A 72 16.35 -0.19 -5.45
CA ALA A 72 15.04 0.43 -5.39
C ALA A 72 15.09 1.94 -5.13
N TYR A 73 15.45 2.72 -6.13
CA TYR A 73 15.17 4.16 -6.08
C TYR A 73 13.68 4.37 -6.40
N PHE A 74 12.85 4.49 -5.36
CA PHE A 74 11.47 4.94 -5.51
C PHE A 74 11.43 6.46 -5.58
N GLY A 75 11.59 6.98 -6.79
CA GLY A 75 11.50 8.39 -7.16
C GLY A 75 11.78 8.57 -8.64
N THR A 76 11.51 9.77 -9.18
CA THR A 76 11.94 10.13 -10.53
C THR A 76 13.46 10.18 -10.58
N VAL A 77 14.10 9.22 -11.25
CA VAL A 77 15.52 9.34 -11.58
C VAL A 77 15.60 10.24 -12.81
N HIS A 78 16.13 11.45 -12.64
CA HIS A 78 16.54 12.27 -13.78
C HIS A 78 17.89 11.74 -14.28
N THR A 79 17.84 10.86 -15.29
CA THR A 79 19.06 10.47 -16.00
C THR A 79 19.37 11.47 -17.10
N TRP A 80 20.59 11.98 -17.11
CA TRP A 80 21.13 12.75 -18.24
C TRP A 80 21.81 11.77 -19.21
N GLN A 81 21.18 11.52 -20.36
CA GLN A 81 21.81 10.81 -21.48
C GLN A 81 21.89 11.75 -22.68
N ARG A 82 23.11 12.06 -23.13
CA ARG A 82 23.42 12.90 -24.31
C ARG A 82 22.63 14.22 -24.39
N GLY A 83 22.48 14.93 -23.27
CA GLY A 83 21.86 16.25 -23.26
C GLY A 83 20.33 16.28 -23.31
N LEU A 84 19.65 15.12 -23.29
CA LEU A 84 18.20 15.04 -23.04
C LEU A 84 17.91 14.60 -21.61
N ARG A 85 16.97 15.30 -20.96
CA ARG A 85 16.42 14.96 -19.65
C ARG A 85 15.30 13.94 -19.86
N THR A 86 15.53 12.68 -19.52
CA THR A 86 14.49 11.64 -19.53
C THR A 86 13.93 11.44 -18.13
N THR A 87 12.61 11.30 -18.05
CA THR A 87 11.87 11.00 -16.81
C THR A 87 11.53 9.52 -16.85
N ALA A 88 12.29 8.68 -16.14
CA ALA A 88 11.90 7.28 -15.94
C ALA A 88 11.17 7.17 -14.61
N HIS A 89 9.89 6.81 -14.65
CA HIS A 89 9.21 6.28 -13.47
C HIS A 89 9.82 4.90 -13.23
N ALA A 90 10.50 4.70 -12.11
CA ALA A 90 10.92 3.39 -11.66
C ALA A 90 9.68 2.62 -11.18
N ASP A 91 8.76 2.38 -12.10
CA ASP A 91 7.66 1.47 -11.94
C ASP A 91 8.29 0.10 -12.01
N TRP A 92 8.39 -0.53 -10.84
CA TRP A 92 8.76 -1.93 -10.64
C TRP A 92 10.24 -2.22 -10.37
N LEU A 93 10.46 -2.98 -9.30
CA LEU A 93 11.72 -3.62 -8.96
C LEU A 93 11.69 -5.07 -9.41
N PRO A 94 12.60 -5.50 -10.29
CA PRO A 94 12.74 -6.90 -10.63
C PRO A 94 13.08 -7.82 -9.46
N ASP A 95 13.65 -7.30 -8.36
CA ASP A 95 14.25 -8.14 -7.32
C ASP A 95 13.74 -7.87 -5.89
N ALA A 96 12.62 -7.17 -5.69
CA ALA A 96 12.09 -6.93 -4.34
C ALA A 96 11.71 -8.21 -3.58
N LYS A 97 11.57 -9.35 -4.28
CA LYS A 97 11.42 -10.68 -3.64
C LYS A 97 12.69 -11.19 -2.96
N THR A 98 13.86 -10.64 -3.28
CA THR A 98 15.16 -11.13 -2.79
C THR A 98 15.62 -10.47 -1.49
N VAL A 99 14.98 -9.36 -1.09
CA VAL A 99 15.33 -8.64 0.13
C VAL A 99 14.29 -8.95 1.20
N GLU A 100 14.75 -9.56 2.28
CA GLU A 100 13.92 -9.85 3.45
C GLU A 100 13.28 -8.57 4.00
N PRO A 101 11.99 -8.61 4.38
CA PRO A 101 11.35 -7.47 5.02
C PRO A 101 11.99 -7.16 6.37
N THR A 102 12.03 -5.89 6.73
CA THR A 102 12.48 -5.45 8.06
C THR A 102 11.50 -5.92 9.15
N LEU A 103 10.21 -5.96 8.83
CA LEU A 103 9.15 -6.31 9.76
C LEU A 103 8.01 -7.03 9.03
N VAL A 104 7.48 -8.08 9.65
CA VAL A 104 6.22 -8.72 9.22
C VAL A 104 5.24 -8.68 10.37
N LEU A 105 4.07 -8.08 10.13
CA LEU A 105 3.02 -7.97 11.13
C LEU A 105 1.86 -8.92 10.83
N ARG A 106 1.49 -9.72 11.83
CA ARG A 106 0.24 -10.48 11.92
C ARG A 106 -0.50 -9.99 13.16
N TYR A 107 -1.68 -9.43 12.96
CA TYR A 107 -2.45 -8.72 13.98
C TYR A 107 -3.87 -9.32 14.10
N PRO A 108 -4.50 -9.25 15.29
CA PRO A 108 -5.84 -9.81 15.49
C PRO A 108 -6.89 -9.20 14.57
N ALA A 109 -7.94 -9.96 14.29
CA ALA A 109 -9.10 -9.48 13.54
C ALA A 109 -9.65 -8.16 14.15
N GLY A 110 -10.04 -7.22 13.30
CA GLY A 110 -10.56 -5.92 13.70
C GLY A 110 -9.51 -4.89 14.14
N THR A 111 -8.23 -5.26 14.24
CA THR A 111 -7.15 -4.29 14.54
C THR A 111 -6.80 -3.50 13.28
N ALA A 112 -6.83 -2.16 13.37
CA ALA A 112 -6.41 -1.29 12.27
C ALA A 112 -4.90 -1.02 12.31
N LEU A 113 -4.23 -1.32 11.21
CA LEU A 113 -2.84 -0.93 10.97
C LEU A 113 -2.82 0.33 10.11
N LEU A 114 -2.13 1.36 10.59
CA LEU A 114 -2.05 2.69 9.98
C LEU A 114 -0.60 2.98 9.58
N PHE A 115 -0.38 3.43 8.35
CA PHE A 115 0.95 3.86 7.90
C PHE A 115 0.84 4.88 6.77
N GLY A 116 1.89 5.69 6.56
CA GLY A 116 1.94 6.65 5.46
C GLY A 116 2.20 5.96 4.13
N GLY A 117 1.60 6.45 3.03
CA GLY A 117 1.66 5.78 1.73
C GLY A 117 3.03 5.77 1.04
N ASN A 118 4.06 6.37 1.65
CA ASN A 118 5.46 6.25 1.20
C ASN A 118 6.17 5.00 1.74
N VAL A 119 5.55 4.27 2.66
CA VAL A 119 6.10 3.04 3.23
C VAL A 119 6.01 1.91 2.20
N VAL A 120 7.14 1.24 1.94
CA VAL A 120 7.16 0.05 1.08
C VAL A 120 6.61 -1.12 1.87
N HIS A 121 5.58 -1.76 1.34
CA HIS A 121 4.91 -2.86 2.01
C HIS A 121 4.37 -3.92 1.03
N ALA A 122 4.11 -5.12 1.53
CA ALA A 122 3.67 -6.27 0.75
C ALA A 122 2.74 -7.18 1.57
N GLY A 123 1.93 -7.99 0.88
CA GLY A 123 1.18 -9.07 1.51
C GLY A 123 2.00 -10.33 1.43
N VAL A 124 2.40 -10.86 2.59
CA VAL A 124 3.11 -12.15 2.65
C VAL A 124 2.17 -13.24 2.15
N GLU A 125 2.73 -14.22 1.45
CA GLU A 125 1.98 -15.33 0.90
C GLU A 125 1.24 -16.10 2.00
N VAL A 126 -0.05 -16.35 1.79
CA VAL A 126 -0.85 -17.26 2.61
C VAL A 126 -0.47 -18.69 2.25
N SER A 127 -0.05 -19.51 3.20
CA SER A 127 0.32 -20.91 2.94
C SER A 127 -0.85 -21.89 3.12
N SER A 128 -1.87 -21.52 3.91
CA SER A 128 -3.09 -22.30 4.11
C SER A 128 -4.24 -21.42 4.57
N GLY A 129 -5.49 -21.88 4.41
CA GLY A 129 -6.68 -21.11 4.81
C GLY A 129 -6.93 -19.88 3.93
N GLN A 130 -7.59 -18.86 4.49
CA GLN A 130 -7.96 -17.64 3.79
C GLN A 130 -7.74 -16.40 4.67
N ARG A 131 -7.06 -15.40 4.13
CA ARG A 131 -6.88 -14.08 4.76
C ARG A 131 -7.79 -13.08 4.08
N VAL A 132 -8.61 -12.38 4.86
CA VAL A 132 -9.53 -11.33 4.39
C VAL A 132 -9.13 -10.00 5.03
N VAL A 133 -8.92 -8.96 4.22
CA VAL A 133 -8.42 -7.66 4.69
C VAL A 133 -9.25 -6.55 4.07
N PHE A 134 -9.78 -5.65 4.90
CA PHE A 134 -10.22 -4.34 4.46
C PHE A 134 -9.01 -3.43 4.24
N VAL A 135 -8.95 -2.79 3.09
CA VAL A 135 -7.90 -1.84 2.70
C VAL A 135 -8.52 -0.51 2.27
N ALA A 136 -7.91 0.58 2.71
CA ALA A 136 -8.23 1.92 2.24
C ALA A 136 -7.00 2.84 2.35
N SER A 137 -6.66 3.50 1.25
CA SER A 137 -5.59 4.49 1.17
C SER A 137 -6.18 5.78 0.63
N PHE A 138 -5.92 6.89 1.33
CA PHE A 138 -6.51 8.17 0.98
C PHE A 138 -5.68 9.37 1.43
N SER A 139 -5.94 10.49 0.79
CA SER A 139 -5.40 11.80 1.13
C SER A 139 -6.56 12.76 1.46
N SER A 140 -6.27 13.83 2.18
CA SER A 140 -7.21 14.96 2.27
C SER A 140 -7.33 15.60 0.89
N SER A 141 -8.56 15.73 0.38
CA SER A 141 -8.85 16.56 -0.80
C SER A 141 -8.98 18.04 -0.45
N VAL A 142 -9.01 18.38 0.85
CA VAL A 142 -8.93 19.76 1.31
C VAL A 142 -7.54 20.27 0.95
N ALA A 143 -7.48 21.17 -0.02
CA ALA A 143 -6.29 21.95 -0.29
C ALA A 143 -5.88 22.61 1.03
N HIS A 144 -4.66 22.35 1.49
CA HIS A 144 -4.08 23.22 2.50
C HIS A 144 -4.17 24.64 1.92
N PRO A 145 -4.82 25.61 2.59
CA PRO A 145 -4.65 26.99 2.19
C PRO A 145 -3.16 27.20 2.11
N MET A 146 -2.66 27.56 0.92
CA MET A 146 -1.27 27.96 0.78
C MET A 146 -1.06 28.98 1.88
N MET A 147 -0.22 28.66 2.87
CA MET A 147 0.16 29.64 3.87
C MET A 147 0.70 30.80 3.06
N GLU A 148 0.00 31.94 3.08
CA GLU A 148 0.48 33.15 2.46
C GLU A 148 1.91 33.33 2.97
N ALA A 149 2.86 33.44 2.03
CA ALA A 149 4.24 33.70 2.39
C ALA A 149 4.23 34.93 3.31
N PRO A 150 4.94 34.88 4.46
CA PRO A 150 4.95 35.99 5.40
C PRO A 150 5.29 37.26 4.64
N GLN A 151 4.42 38.28 4.76
CA GLN A 151 4.70 39.59 4.22
C GLN A 151 6.00 40.09 4.86
N ALA A 152 6.99 40.35 4.00
CA ALA A 152 8.31 40.84 4.38
C ALA A 152 8.26 42.27 4.92
#